data_AF-A0A372Q795-F1
#
_entry.id   AF-A0A372Q795-F1
#
_cell.length_a   1.000
_cell.length_b   1.000
_cell.length_c   1.000
_cell.angle_alpha   90.00
_cell.angle_beta   90.00
_cell.angle_gamma   90.00
#
_symmetry.space_group_name_H-M   'P 1'
#
loop_
_entity.id
_entity.type
_entity.pdbx_description
1 polymer ?
#
loop_
_entity_poly.entity_id
_entity_poly.type
_entity_poly.pdbx_seq_one_letter_code
_entity_poly.pdbx_strand_id
1 'polypeptide(L)'
;MQLANKDWSQINAAKAVWNNCKVQLCLWHAKKLIKKRLSDNSKPKHNPYNSIEANSKIIELFTKYFHLHPLIPIKHGEFLSSKDIWKLSIKEMYDYCYNNNLKYVWSYMWCNWYKFNL
;
A
#
# COMPACT_ATOMS: atom_id res chain seq x y z
N MET A 1 -24.64 17.88 11.50
CA MET A 1 -23.77 16.69 11.39
C MET A 1 -24.60 15.54 10.83
N GLN A 2 -24.62 15.34 9.51
CA GLN A 2 -25.38 14.25 8.89
C GLN A 2 -24.58 12.95 8.93
N LEU A 3 -25.18 11.93 9.52
CA LEU A 3 -24.62 10.60 9.75
C LEU A 3 -25.03 9.68 8.60
N ALA A 4 -24.36 9.76 7.46
CA ALA A 4 -24.62 8.87 6.34
C ALA A 4 -23.97 7.49 6.58
N ASN A 5 -24.71 6.42 6.27
CA ASN A 5 -24.13 5.10 6.15
C ASN A 5 -23.04 5.13 5.07
N LYS A 6 -22.05 4.25 5.20
CA LYS A 6 -20.89 4.12 4.32
C LYS A 6 -21.27 3.65 2.91
N ASP A 7 -22.11 4.40 2.22
CA ASP A 7 -22.41 4.23 0.81
C ASP A 7 -21.60 5.29 0.05
N TRP A 8 -20.73 4.82 -0.85
CA TRP A 8 -19.90 5.68 -1.68
C TRP A 8 -20.74 6.66 -2.50
N SER A 9 -21.95 6.26 -2.91
CA SER A 9 -22.89 7.14 -3.62
C SER A 9 -23.33 8.32 -2.75
N GLN A 10 -23.67 8.08 -1.48
CA GLN A 10 -24.09 9.11 -0.52
C GLN A 10 -22.92 10.04 -0.15
N ILE A 11 -21.72 9.49 0.01
CA ILE A 11 -20.51 10.28 0.30
C ILE A 11 -20.19 11.21 -0.88
N ASN A 12 -20.28 10.70 -2.11
CA ASN A 12 -20.01 11.48 -3.32
C ASN A 12 -21.08 12.56 -3.53
N ALA A 13 -22.36 12.25 -3.33
CA ALA A 13 -23.44 13.23 -3.38
C ALA A 13 -23.27 14.33 -2.31
N ALA A 14 -22.94 13.97 -1.07
CA ALA A 14 -22.72 14.93 0.00
C ALA A 14 -21.52 15.85 -0.27
N LYS A 15 -20.43 15.30 -0.81
CA LYS A 15 -19.26 16.10 -1.24
C LYS A 15 -19.57 17.01 -2.42
N ALA A 16 -20.45 16.59 -3.33
CA ALA A 16 -20.87 17.38 -4.47
C ALA A 16 -21.76 18.58 -4.06
N VAL A 17 -22.59 18.42 -3.02
CA VAL A 17 -23.52 19.46 -2.55
C VAL A 17 -22.85 20.40 -1.54
N TRP A 18 -22.00 19.88 -0.64
CA TRP A 18 -21.35 20.67 0.40
C TRP A 18 -19.82 20.69 0.24
N ASN A 19 -19.30 21.83 -0.25
CA ASN A 19 -17.86 22.08 -0.27
C ASN A 19 -17.28 21.98 1.16
N ASN A 20 -16.18 21.22 1.30
CA ASN A 20 -15.47 20.95 2.56
C ASN A 20 -16.21 20.09 3.61
N CYS A 21 -17.18 19.26 3.23
CA CYS A 21 -17.81 18.32 4.17
C CYS A 21 -16.84 17.24 4.69
N LYS A 22 -16.57 17.23 6.00
CA LYS A 22 -15.75 16.20 6.65
C LYS A 22 -16.60 14.97 7.00
N VAL A 23 -16.61 13.99 6.10
CA VAL A 23 -17.31 12.71 6.32
C VAL A 23 -16.45 11.78 7.18
N GLN A 24 -16.90 11.47 8.39
CA GLN A 24 -16.24 10.53 9.30
C GLN A 24 -17.21 9.45 9.78
N LEU A 25 -16.69 8.25 10.02
CA LEU A 25 -17.45 7.16 10.64
C LEU A 25 -17.74 7.53 12.10
N CYS A 26 -19.01 7.52 12.50
CA CYS A 26 -19.37 7.75 13.89
C CYS A 26 -19.04 6.51 14.76
N LEU A 27 -18.98 6.74 16.08
CA LEU A 27 -18.63 5.72 17.07
C LEU A 27 -19.49 4.46 16.96
N TRP A 28 -20.79 4.60 16.70
CA TRP A 28 -21.68 3.45 16.54
C TRP A 28 -21.29 2.58 15.35
N HIS A 29 -20.97 3.17 14.20
CA HIS A 29 -20.51 2.43 13.03
C HIS A 29 -19.17 1.73 13.30
N ALA A 30 -18.24 2.40 13.99
CA ALA A 30 -16.98 1.79 14.39
C ALA A 30 -17.22 0.56 15.30
N LYS A 31 -18.04 0.71 16.35
CA LYS A 31 -18.43 -0.40 17.25
C LYS A 31 -19.10 -1.54 16.50
N LYS A 32 -20.02 -1.25 15.57
CA LYS A 32 -20.71 -2.24 14.75
C LYS A 32 -19.75 -3.00 13.84
N LEU A 33 -18.81 -2.31 13.20
CA LEU A 33 -17.80 -2.92 12.34
C LEU A 33 -16.84 -3.82 13.11
N ILE A 34 -16.38 -3.36 14.29
CA ILE A 34 -15.52 -4.17 15.17
C ILE A 34 -16.26 -5.42 15.62
N LYS A 35 -17.50 -5.28 16.12
CA LYS A 35 -18.31 -6.42 16.54
C LYS A 35 -18.53 -7.41 15.41
N LYS A 36 -18.88 -6.91 14.20
CA LYS A 36 -19.04 -7.75 13.01
C LYS A 36 -17.76 -8.51 12.68
N ARG A 37 -16.60 -7.85 12.78
CA ARG A 37 -15.30 -8.46 12.48
C ARG A 37 -14.88 -9.49 13.51
N LEU A 38 -15.16 -9.25 14.79
CA LEU A 38 -14.86 -10.19 15.87
C LEU A 38 -15.81 -11.39 15.87
N SER A 39 -17.07 -11.21 15.45
CA SER A 39 -18.02 -12.32 15.27
C SER A 39 -17.79 -13.14 13.99
N ASP A 40 -16.93 -12.66 13.09
CA ASP A 40 -16.61 -13.33 11.84
C ASP A 40 -15.56 -14.42 12.10
N ASN A 41 -16.03 -15.64 12.32
CA ASN A 41 -15.18 -16.82 12.51
C ASN A 41 -14.71 -17.42 11.18
N SER A 42 -14.92 -16.74 10.04
CA SER A 42 -14.37 -17.22 8.78
C SER A 42 -12.85 -17.29 8.86
N LYS A 43 -12.27 -18.41 8.41
CA LYS A 43 -10.82 -18.51 8.26
C LYS A 43 -10.35 -17.32 7.42
N PRO A 44 -9.24 -16.65 7.79
CA PRO A 44 -8.68 -15.61 6.94
C PRO A 44 -8.58 -16.16 5.53
N LYS A 45 -9.21 -15.51 4.56
CA LYS A 45 -9.09 -15.90 3.16
C LYS A 45 -7.59 -15.81 2.84
N HIS A 46 -6.94 -16.96 2.70
CA HIS A 46 -5.55 -17.02 2.28
C HIS A 46 -5.51 -16.40 0.88
N ASN A 47 -4.68 -15.38 0.70
CA ASN A 47 -4.47 -14.81 -0.61
C ASN A 47 -3.82 -15.91 -1.48
N PRO A 48 -4.41 -16.34 -2.59
CA PRO A 48 -3.91 -17.47 -3.39
C PRO A 48 -2.69 -17.08 -4.24
N TYR A 49 -1.78 -16.26 -3.70
CA TYR A 49 -0.54 -15.93 -4.39
C TYR A 49 0.39 -17.15 -4.39
N ASN A 50 1.10 -17.35 -5.50
CA ASN A 50 2.17 -18.33 -5.57
C ASN A 50 3.36 -17.79 -4.75
N SER A 51 3.66 -18.42 -3.62
CA SER A 51 4.70 -17.96 -2.71
C SER A 51 6.11 -18.04 -3.31
N ILE A 52 6.36 -19.04 -4.17
CA ILE A 52 7.66 -19.23 -4.84
C ILE A 52 7.88 -18.10 -5.84
N GLU A 53 6.88 -17.84 -6.69
CA GLU A 53 6.92 -16.75 -7.66
C GLU A 53 7.03 -15.39 -6.97
N ALA A 54 6.26 -15.18 -5.91
CA ALA A 54 6.29 -13.93 -5.17
C ALA A 54 7.66 -13.65 -4.55
N ASN A 55 8.25 -14.66 -3.92
CA ASN A 55 9.59 -14.53 -3.34
C ASN A 55 10.64 -14.27 -4.41
N SER A 56 10.60 -15.02 -5.52
CA SER A 56 11.52 -14.83 -6.64
C SER A 56 11.46 -13.40 -7.19
N LYS A 57 10.26 -12.85 -7.38
CA LYS A 57 10.11 -11.49 -7.91
C LYS A 57 10.56 -10.42 -6.92
N ILE A 58 10.28 -10.59 -5.63
CA ILE A 58 10.75 -9.66 -4.59
C ILE A 58 12.28 -9.62 -4.55
N ILE A 59 12.92 -10.79 -4.60
CA ILE A 59 14.39 -10.89 -4.64
C ILE A 59 14.93 -10.20 -5.91
N GLU A 60 14.34 -10.46 -7.08
CA GLU A 60 14.74 -9.82 -8.35
C GLU A 60 14.69 -8.29 -8.24
N LEU A 61 13.57 -7.74 -7.74
CA LEU A 61 13.42 -6.30 -7.54
C LEU A 61 14.46 -5.76 -6.55
N PHE A 62 14.63 -6.43 -5.41
CA PHE A 62 15.58 -6.00 -4.39
C PHE A 62 17.02 -6.01 -4.90
N THR A 63 17.41 -7.07 -5.60
CA THR A 63 18.71 -7.20 -6.27
C THR A 63 18.90 -6.10 -7.31
N LYS A 64 17.89 -5.81 -8.15
CA LYS A 64 17.95 -4.71 -9.13
C LYS A 64 18.31 -3.39 -8.46
N TYR A 65 17.65 -3.05 -7.34
CA TYR A 65 17.88 -1.77 -6.66
C TYR A 65 19.20 -1.72 -5.90
N PHE A 66 19.66 -2.85 -5.35
CA PHE A 66 20.95 -2.93 -4.68
C PHE A 66 22.12 -2.61 -5.62
N HIS A 67 21.98 -2.90 -6.92
CA HIS A 67 22.99 -2.59 -7.94
C HIS A 67 22.87 -1.19 -8.54
N LEU A 68 21.81 -0.43 -8.23
CA LEU A 68 21.69 0.95 -8.69
C LEU A 68 22.57 1.86 -7.83
N HIS A 69 23.38 2.70 -8.49
CA HIS A 69 24.28 3.60 -7.81
C HIS A 69 24.37 4.95 -8.55
N PRO A 70 24.42 6.10 -7.86
CA PRO A 70 24.46 7.41 -8.54
C PRO A 70 25.67 7.64 -9.45
N LEU A 71 26.74 6.87 -9.27
CA LEU A 71 27.95 6.92 -10.09
C LEU A 71 27.97 5.88 -11.21
N ILE A 72 26.96 5.02 -11.29
CA ILE A 72 26.87 3.98 -12.31
C ILE A 72 25.68 4.32 -13.22
N PRO A 73 25.90 4.52 -14.52
CA PRO A 73 24.82 4.87 -15.41
C PRO A 73 23.85 3.68 -15.59
N ILE A 74 22.57 4.00 -15.76
CA ILE A 74 21.55 3.05 -16.19
C ILE A 74 21.65 2.81 -17.72
N LYS A 75 20.75 1.97 -18.26
CA LYS A 75 20.62 1.79 -19.71
C LYS A 75 20.47 3.18 -20.37
N HIS A 76 21.24 3.41 -21.44
CA HIS A 76 21.34 4.68 -22.18
C HIS A 76 22.26 5.77 -21.60
N GLY A 77 23.06 5.46 -20.56
CA GLY A 77 24.10 6.39 -20.08
C GLY A 77 23.59 7.47 -19.13
N GLU A 78 22.31 7.42 -18.75
CA GLU A 78 21.73 8.34 -17.77
C GLU A 78 22.14 7.97 -16.35
N PHE A 79 22.29 8.96 -15.48
CA PHE A 79 22.61 8.78 -14.06
C PHE A 79 21.38 9.11 -13.21
N LEU A 80 21.14 8.32 -12.17
CA LEU A 80 20.05 8.57 -11.22
C LEU A 80 20.62 9.10 -9.91
N SER A 81 19.99 10.12 -9.31
CA SER A 81 20.36 10.53 -7.96
C SER A 81 19.97 9.44 -6.93
N SER A 82 20.58 9.44 -5.74
CA SER A 82 20.17 8.53 -4.66
C SER A 82 18.68 8.66 -4.32
N LYS A 83 18.13 9.87 -4.43
CA LYS A 83 16.71 10.15 -4.21
C LYS A 83 15.83 9.53 -5.29
N ASP A 84 16.27 9.54 -6.54
CA ASP A 84 15.53 8.94 -7.65
C ASP A 84 15.59 7.41 -7.60
N ILE A 85 16.76 6.84 -7.27
CA ILE A 85 16.93 5.41 -7.01
C ILE A 85 15.98 4.96 -5.89
N TRP A 86 15.95 5.69 -4.78
CA TRP A 86 15.08 5.38 -3.65
C TRP A 86 13.59 5.45 -4.03
N LYS A 87 13.15 6.52 -4.71
CA LYS A 87 11.77 6.67 -5.18
C LYS A 87 11.35 5.56 -6.13
N LEU A 88 12.22 5.22 -7.09
CA LEU A 88 11.99 4.15 -8.06
C LEU A 88 11.82 2.81 -7.34
N SER A 89 12.76 2.50 -6.43
CA SER A 89 12.76 1.27 -5.64
C SER A 89 11.47 1.09 -4.84
N ILE A 90 11.02 2.14 -4.15
CA ILE A 90 9.78 2.11 -3.37
C ILE A 90 8.58 1.91 -4.27
N LYS A 91 8.48 2.70 -5.34
CA LYS A 91 7.30 2.70 -6.20
C LYS A 91 7.07 1.30 -6.78
N GLU A 92 8.08 0.72 -7.39
CA GLU A 92 7.95 -0.57 -8.07
C GLU A 92 7.79 -1.74 -7.08
N MET A 93 8.45 -1.72 -5.91
CA MET A 93 8.19 -2.70 -4.85
C MET A 93 6.78 -2.58 -4.26
N TYR A 94 6.30 -1.35 -4.03
CA TYR A 94 4.95 -1.08 -3.52
C TYR A 94 3.89 -1.54 -4.53
N ASP A 95 4.01 -1.15 -5.79
CA ASP A 95 3.07 -1.50 -6.85
C ASP A 95 2.98 -3.03 -6.99
N TYR A 96 4.12 -3.72 -6.95
CA TYR A 96 4.16 -5.19 -6.94
C TYR A 96 3.42 -5.79 -5.75
N CYS A 97 3.70 -5.32 -4.53
CA CYS A 97 3.06 -5.85 -3.34
C CYS A 97 1.56 -5.53 -3.29
N TYR A 98 1.15 -4.35 -3.77
CA TYR A 98 -0.25 -3.94 -3.81
C TYR A 98 -1.05 -4.81 -4.78
N ASN A 99 -0.55 -4.96 -6.02
CA ASN A 99 -1.22 -5.75 -7.07
C ASN A 99 -1.34 -7.24 -6.70
N ASN A 100 -0.40 -7.77 -5.91
CA ASN A 100 -0.41 -9.17 -5.48
C ASN A 100 -1.00 -9.37 -4.08
N ASN A 101 -1.65 -8.36 -3.48
CA ASN A 101 -2.22 -8.42 -2.13
C ASN A 101 -1.21 -8.81 -1.01
N LEU A 102 0.08 -8.48 -1.20
CA LEU A 102 1.19 -8.77 -0.29
C LEU A 102 1.41 -7.66 0.74
N LYS A 103 0.32 -7.16 1.34
CA LYS A 103 0.35 -6.00 2.26
C LYS A 103 1.30 -6.17 3.45
N TYR A 104 1.44 -7.38 3.99
CA TYR A 104 2.33 -7.65 5.13
C TYR A 104 3.80 -7.63 4.73
N VAL A 105 4.11 -8.14 3.54
CA VAL A 105 5.45 -8.06 2.95
C VAL A 105 5.83 -6.60 2.74
N TRP A 106 4.92 -5.81 2.16
CA TRP A 106 5.15 -4.37 2.01
C TRP A 106 5.44 -3.69 3.35
N SER A 107 4.60 -3.93 4.37
CA SER A 107 4.83 -3.36 5.70
C SER A 107 6.20 -3.74 6.27
N TYR A 108 6.63 -5.00 6.10
CA TYR A 108 7.95 -5.44 6.52
C TYR A 108 9.07 -4.71 5.76
N MET A 109 9.00 -4.68 4.43
CA MET A 109 10.02 -4.05 3.59
C MET A 109 10.11 -2.55 3.88
N TRP A 110 8.97 -1.88 4.05
CA TRP A 110 8.93 -0.47 4.43
C TRP A 110 9.65 -0.24 5.76
N CYS A 111 9.27 -0.96 6.81
CA CYS A 111 9.82 -0.74 8.14
C CYS A 111 11.31 -1.06 8.26
N ASN A 112 11.83 -2.02 7.48
CA ASN A 112 13.22 -2.48 7.60
C ASN A 112 14.18 -1.89 6.55
N TRP A 113 13.69 -1.52 5.37
CA TRP A 113 14.55 -1.18 4.23
C TRP A 113 14.31 0.20 3.63
N TYR A 114 13.06 0.67 3.58
CA TYR A 114 12.73 1.89 2.84
C TYR A 114 12.42 3.11 3.72
N LYS A 115 11.99 2.87 4.96
CA LYS A 115 11.76 3.92 5.93
C LYS A 115 13.11 4.58 6.20
N PHE A 116 13.25 5.84 5.79
CA PHE A 116 14.36 6.67 6.26
C PHE A 116 14.30 6.72 7.79
N ASN A 117 15.43 6.42 8.43
CA ASN A 117 15.63 6.80 9.82
C ASN A 117 15.60 8.33 9.85
N LEU A 118 14.45 8.90 10.20
CA LEU A 118 14.33 10.27 10.67
C LEU A 118 14.95 10.37 12.05
#